data_AF-A0A6M0JVU4-F1
#
_entry.id   AF-A0A6M0JVU4-F1
#
_cell.length_a   1.000
_cell.length_b   1.000
_cell.length_c   1.000
_cell.angle_alpha   90.00
_cell.angle_beta   90.00
_cell.angle_gamma   90.00
#
_symmetry.space_group_name_H-M   'P 1'
#
loop_
_entity.id
_entity.type
_entity.pdbx_description
1 polymer ?
#
loop_
_entity_poly.entity_id
_entity_poly.type
_entity_poly.pdbx_seq_one_letter_code
_entity_poly.pdbx_strand_id
1 'polypeptide(L)' 'MKRLPSIIYETFPYAGILAGFFCLLFASTVVAVVCGVTLIAASMLIMKMRVHWRRQSAHRRART' A
#
# COMPACT_ATOMS: atom_id res chain seq x y z
N MET A 1 12.75 -18.16 7.03
CA MET A 1 11.95 -16.99 6.62
C MET A 1 10.51 -17.43 6.38
N LYS A 2 9.58 -17.16 7.32
CA LYS A 2 8.17 -17.52 7.16
C LYS A 2 7.61 -16.74 5.95
N ARG A 3 7.17 -17.46 4.91
CA ARG A 3 6.47 -16.86 3.77
C ARG A 3 5.17 -16.28 4.33
N LEU A 4 5.08 -14.94 4.45
CA LEU A 4 3.79 -14.33 4.75
C LEU A 4 2.79 -14.79 3.67
N PRO A 5 1.53 -15.09 4.04
CA PRO A 5 0.51 -15.44 3.05
C PRO A 5 0.46 -14.37 1.98
N SER A 6 0.66 -14.76 0.71
CA SER A 6 0.71 -13.82 -0.43
C SER A 6 -0.48 -12.88 -0.42
N ILE A 7 -1.64 -13.42 -0.03
CA ILE A 7 -2.91 -12.70 0.09
C ILE A 7 -2.79 -11.49 1.03
N ILE A 8 -2.26 -11.65 2.25
CA ILE A 8 -2.14 -10.56 3.22
C ILE A 8 -1.19 -9.49 2.69
N TYR A 9 -0.10 -9.93 2.06
CA TYR A 9 0.82 -9.01 1.43
C TYR A 9 0.13 -8.26 0.29
N GLU A 10 -0.63 -8.94 -0.58
CA GLU A 10 -1.31 -8.35 -1.73
C GLU A 10 -2.41 -7.36 -1.33
N THR A 11 -3.19 -7.65 -0.29
CA THR A 11 -4.32 -6.81 0.16
C THR A 11 -3.90 -5.61 1.01
N PHE A 12 -2.74 -5.64 1.66
CA PHE A 12 -2.26 -4.59 2.56
C PHE A 12 -2.38 -3.13 2.05
N PRO A 13 -1.91 -2.78 0.82
CA PRO A 13 -1.99 -1.40 0.35
C PRO A 13 -3.43 -0.99 0.03
N TYR A 14 -4.27 -1.92 -0.42
CA TYR A 14 -5.69 -1.63 -0.69
C TYR A 14 -6.46 -1.42 0.61
N ALA A 15 -6.20 -2.25 1.62
CA ALA A 15 -6.78 -2.10 2.95
C ALA A 15 -6.36 -0.78 3.61
N GLY A 16 -5.09 -0.38 3.46
CA GLY A 16 -4.58 0.90 3.98
C GLY A 16 -5.20 2.12 3.29
N ILE A 17 -5.38 2.09 1.96
CA ILE A 17 -6.09 3.17 1.25
C ILE A 17 -7.54 3.25 1.72
N LEU A 18 -8.23 2.11 1.82
CA LEU A 18 -9.63 2.05 2.23
C LEU A 18 -9.81 2.57 3.66
N ALA A 19 -8.99 2.11 4.60
CA ALA A 19 -9.02 2.56 5.99
C ALA A 19 -8.73 4.06 6.12
N GLY A 20 -7.78 4.59 5.34
CA GLY A 20 -7.48 6.02 5.30
C GLY A 20 -8.65 6.83 4.75
N PHE A 21 -9.35 6.31 3.74
CA PHE A 21 -10.54 6.95 3.17
C PHE A 21 -11.71 6.98 4.17
N PHE A 22 -11.93 5.89 4.90
CA PHE A 22 -12.89 5.87 6.02
C PHE A 22 -12.53 6.89 7.10
N CYS A 23 -11.24 7.03 7.42
CA CYS A 23 -10.77 8.03 8.38
C CYS A 23 -11.08 9.46 7.89
N LEU A 24 -10.95 9.75 6.59
CA LEU A 24 -11.27 11.06 6.02
C LEU A 24 -12.78 11.35 5.99
N LEU A 25 -13.62 10.34 5.77
CA LEU A 25 -15.07 10.53 5.65
C LEU A 25 -15.78 10.63 7.01
N PHE A 26 -15.32 9.88 8.00
CA PHE A 26 -16.04 9.72 9.27
C PHE A 26 -15.38 10.43 10.45
N ALA A 27 -14.12 10.86 10.33
CA ALA A 27 -13.46 11.53 11.43
C ALA A 27 -13.69 13.05 11.40
N SER A 28 -14.11 13.58 12.55
CA SER A 28 -14.29 15.02 12.78
C SER A 28 -13.05 15.70 13.35
N THR A 29 -12.04 14.93 13.76
CA THR A 29 -10.82 15.46 14.38
C THR A 29 -9.70 15.63 13.37
N VAL A 30 -9.01 16.78 13.44
CA VAL A 30 -7.88 17.10 12.54
C VAL A 30 -6.78 16.04 12.62
N VAL A 31 -6.53 15.49 13.81
CA VAL A 31 -5.54 14.41 14.01
C VAL A 31 -5.90 13.18 13.19
N ALA A 32 -7.15 12.74 13.21
CA ALA A 32 -7.58 11.58 12.44
C ALA A 32 -7.52 11.82 10.93
N VAL A 33 -7.81 13.05 10.47
CA VAL A 33 -7.63 13.44 9.07
C VAL A 33 -6.16 13.33 8.66
N VAL A 34 -5.22 13.85 9.46
CA VAL A 34 -3.78 13.74 9.21
C VAL A 34 -3.32 12.28 9.19
N CYS A 35 -3.78 11.46 10.14
CA CYS A 35 -3.52 10.03 10.15
C CYS A 35 -4.08 9.34 8.88
N GLY A 36 -5.28 9.70 8.44
CA GLY A 36 -5.87 9.18 7.20
C GLY A 36 -5.05 9.51 5.96
N VAL A 37 -4.63 10.77 5.81
CA VAL A 37 -3.79 11.22 4.68
C VAL A 37 -2.45 10.49 4.67
N THR A 38 -1.77 10.42 5.82
CA THR A 38 -0.48 9.72 5.93
C THR A 38 -0.60 8.22 5.64
N LEU A 39 -1.69 7.58 6.05
CA LEU A 39 -1.97 6.17 5.76
C LEU A 39 -2.18 5.92 4.26
N ILE A 40 -2.91 6.80 3.57
CA ILE A 40 -3.09 6.74 2.12
C ILE A 40 -1.75 6.93 1.40
N ALA A 41 -0.97 7.95 1.80
CA ALA A 41 0.33 8.23 1.20
C ALA A 41 1.32 7.06 1.36
N ALA A 42 1.39 6.47 2.56
CA ALA A 42 2.20 5.29 2.83
C ALA A 42 1.77 4.08 1.98
N SER A 43 0.46 3.86 1.85
CA SER A 43 -0.10 2.77 1.04
C SER A 43 0.22 2.94 -0.46
N MET A 44 0.14 4.17 -0.97
CA MET A 44 0.55 4.49 -2.35
C MET A 44 2.05 4.29 -2.58
N LEU A 45 2.91 4.65 -1.62
CA LEU A 45 4.35 4.40 -1.70
C LEU A 45 4.67 2.91 -1.81
N ILE A 46 4.05 2.09 -0.95
CA ILE A 46 4.19 0.63 -1.00
C ILE A 46 3.76 0.09 -2.37
N MET A 47 2.66 0.61 -2.92
CA MET A 47 2.17 0.21 -4.24
C MET A 47 3.13 0.59 -5.36
N LYS A 48 3.72 1.80 -5.33
CA LYS A 48 4.77 2.22 -6.26
C LYS A 48 6.02 1.32 -6.18
N MET A 49 6.49 1.02 -4.97
CA MET A 49 7.63 0.13 -4.77
C MET A 49 7.37 -1.26 -5.35
N ARG A 50 6.16 -1.81 -5.15
CA ARG A 50 5.77 -3.10 -5.73
C ARG A 50 5.73 -3.07 -7.26
N VAL A 51 5.12 -2.04 -7.84
CA VAL A 51 5.07 -1.90 -9.31
C VAL A 51 6.49 -1.82 -9.87
N HIS A 52 7.36 -1.04 -9.22
CA HIS A 52 8.76 -0.93 -9.61
C HIS A 52 9.49 -2.28 -9.51
N TRP A 53 9.30 -3.03 -8.42
CA TRP A 53 9.92 -4.33 -8.22
C TRP A 53 9.42 -5.39 -9.22
N ARG A 54 8.12 -5.40 -9.53
CA ARG A 54 7.53 -6.27 -10.55
C ARG A 54 8.10 -5.94 -11.94
N ARG A 55 8.23 -4.66 -12.29
CA ARG A 55 8.85 -4.21 -13.55
C ARG A 55 10.32 -4.62 -13.65
N GLN A 56 11.11 -4.38 -12.60
CA GLN A 56 12.53 -4.81 -12.59
C GLN A 56 12.67 -6.33 -12.71
N SER A 57 11.81 -7.10 -12.03
CA SER A 57 11.83 -8.56 -12.09
C SER A 57 11.46 -9.08 -13.49
N ALA A 58 10.50 -8.44 -14.17
CA ALA A 58 10.15 -8.76 -15.54
C ALA A 58 11.29 -8.46 -16.53
N HIS A 59 11.96 -7.32 -16.39
CA HIS A 59 13.12 -6.97 -17.22
C HIS A 59 14.31 -7.91 -17.02
N ARG A 60 14.56 -8.41 -15.79
CA ARG A 60 15.61 -9.40 -15.54
C ARG A 60 15.31 -10.74 -16.22
N ARG A 61 14.05 -11.22 -16.16
CA ARG A 61 13.63 -12.46 -16.83
C ARG A 61 13.71 -12.38 -18.35
N ALA A 62 13.54 -11.21 -18.95
CA ALA A 62 13.66 -11.03 -20.39
C ALA A 62 15.11 -11.02 -20.91
N ARG A 63 16.12 -10.99 -20.03
CA ARG A 63 17.55 -11.00 -20.39
C ARG A 63 18.24 -12.37 -20.19
N THR A 64 17.56 -13.33 -19.58
CA THR A 64 17.99 -14.74 -19.41
C THR A 64 17.27 -15.61 -20.40
#